data_AF-A0A3N5FXZ4-F1
#
_entry.id   AF-A0A3N5FXZ4-F1
#
_cell.length_a   1.000
_cell.length_b   1.000
_cell.length_c   1.000
_cell.angle_alpha   90.00
_cell.angle_beta   90.00
_cell.angle_gamma   90.00
#
_symmetry.space_group_name_H-M   'P 1'
#
loop_
_entity.id
_entity.type
_entity.pdbx_description
1 polymer ?
#
loop_
_entity_poly.entity_id
_entity_poly.type
_entity_poly.pdbx_seq_one_letter_code
_entity_poly.pdbx_strand_id
1 'polypeptide(L)'
;MFKTRITELLGIQYPIIGGTMMDITLAPFVAAISNAGALGIIASAVFKDPEKLRLEIRKTKELTDKPFAVNINLFPQLMPPDNRAFLDVLSAEGVKIVETSGYQAPVDLVALFREYGMTWIHKCVGVRYARK
;
A
#
# COMPACT_ATOMS: atom_id res chain seq x y z
N MET A 1 -8.47 -24.09 -4.20
CA MET A 1 -7.99 -22.69 -4.07
C MET A 1 -9.02 -21.92 -3.25
N PHE A 2 -8.59 -21.13 -2.24
CA PHE A 2 -9.51 -20.42 -1.34
C PHE A 2 -10.07 -19.17 -2.03
N LYS A 3 -11.39 -19.12 -2.21
CA LYS A 3 -12.09 -17.93 -2.69
C LYS A 3 -12.73 -17.22 -1.50
N THR A 4 -12.30 -16.01 -1.23
CA THR A 4 -12.74 -15.17 -0.10
C THR A 4 -13.00 -13.74 -0.58
N ARG A 5 -13.69 -12.94 0.24
CA ARG A 5 -13.87 -11.51 -0.01
C ARG A 5 -12.55 -10.77 -0.24
N ILE A 6 -11.46 -11.18 0.42
CA ILE A 6 -10.14 -10.55 0.29
C ILE A 6 -9.48 -10.91 -1.04
N THR A 7 -9.48 -12.19 -1.43
CA THR A 7 -8.92 -12.62 -2.72
C THR A 7 -9.65 -11.98 -3.89
N GLU A 8 -10.98 -11.86 -3.81
CA GLU A 8 -11.79 -11.21 -4.85
C GLU A 8 -11.56 -9.70 -4.90
N LEU A 9 -11.54 -9.02 -3.75
CA LEU A 9 -11.38 -7.57 -3.68
C LEU A 9 -9.99 -7.10 -4.14
N LEU A 10 -8.95 -7.89 -3.86
CA LEU A 10 -7.55 -7.51 -4.11
C LEU A 10 -6.95 -8.18 -5.35
N GLY A 11 -7.66 -9.14 -5.96
CA GLY A 11 -7.18 -9.87 -7.13
C GLY A 11 -5.98 -10.78 -6.84
N ILE A 12 -5.88 -11.31 -5.61
CA ILE A 12 -4.76 -12.16 -5.16
C ILE A 12 -5.19 -13.64 -5.02
N GLN A 13 -4.24 -14.56 -5.13
CA GLN A 13 -4.49 -16.01 -5.11
C GLN A 13 -4.72 -16.56 -3.70
N TYR A 14 -3.96 -16.08 -2.72
CA TYR A 14 -4.06 -16.50 -1.34
C TYR A 14 -4.56 -15.33 -0.47
N PRO A 15 -5.45 -15.58 0.52
CA PRO A 15 -5.93 -14.55 1.44
C PRO A 15 -4.87 -14.19 2.49
N ILE A 16 -3.65 -13.92 2.04
CA ILE A 16 -2.46 -13.64 2.84
C ILE A 16 -1.95 -12.26 2.42
N ILE A 17 -1.73 -11.40 3.41
CA ILE A 17 -1.17 -10.07 3.21
C ILE A 17 0.19 -10.03 3.93
N GLY A 18 1.26 -9.82 3.15
CA GLY A 18 2.59 -9.55 3.67
C GLY A 18 2.66 -8.13 4.19
N GLY A 19 2.38 -7.97 5.49
CA GLY A 19 2.31 -6.66 6.13
C GLY A 19 3.57 -5.81 5.94
N THR A 20 3.38 -4.49 5.98
CA THR A 20 4.46 -3.52 5.79
C THR A 20 5.46 -3.59 6.95
N MET A 21 6.74 -3.68 6.58
CA MET A 21 7.87 -3.60 7.51
C MET A 21 8.85 -2.55 6.97
N MET A 22 9.06 -1.49 7.74
CA MET A 22 10.00 -0.41 7.40
C MET A 22 11.39 -1.00 7.16
N ASP A 23 12.09 -0.47 6.16
CA ASP A 23 13.42 -0.90 5.66
C ASP A 23 13.52 -2.33 5.09
N ILE A 24 12.50 -3.17 5.26
CA ILE A 24 12.48 -4.55 4.75
C ILE A 24 11.65 -4.67 3.46
N THR A 25 10.48 -4.01 3.43
CA THR A 25 9.50 -4.17 2.34
C THR A 25 9.82 -3.29 1.12
N LEU A 26 10.94 -3.62 0.48
CA LEU A 26 11.40 -3.07 -0.80
C LEU A 26 11.05 -4.01 -1.98
N ALA A 27 11.31 -3.56 -3.21
CA ALA A 27 10.86 -4.18 -4.45
C ALA A 27 11.13 -5.69 -4.55
N PRO A 28 12.34 -6.22 -4.25
CA PRO A 28 12.57 -7.66 -4.33
C PRO A 28 11.71 -8.47 -3.37
N PHE A 29 11.52 -7.97 -2.14
CA PHE A 29 10.71 -8.63 -1.12
C PHE A 29 9.22 -8.58 -1.47
N VAL A 30 8.73 -7.40 -1.88
CA VAL A 30 7.34 -7.20 -2.28
C VAL A 30 6.98 -8.03 -3.52
N ALA A 31 7.86 -8.04 -4.52
CA ALA A 31 7.66 -8.85 -5.72
C ALA A 31 7.68 -10.36 -5.40
N ALA A 32 8.54 -10.82 -4.49
CA ALA A 32 8.58 -12.22 -4.08
C ALA A 32 7.24 -12.66 -3.44
N ILE A 33 6.66 -11.84 -2.55
CA ILE A 33 5.35 -12.11 -1.95
C ILE A 33 4.24 -12.11 -3.00
N SER A 34 4.27 -11.14 -3.92
CA SER A 34 3.25 -10.99 -4.97
C SER A 34 3.30 -12.15 -5.96
N ASN A 35 4.51 -12.57 -6.37
CA ASN A 35 4.73 -13.74 -7.22
C ASN A 35 4.34 -15.06 -6.53
N ALA A 36 4.42 -15.15 -5.21
CA ALA A 36 3.91 -16.27 -4.44
C ALA A 36 2.37 -16.29 -4.34
N GLY A 37 1.67 -15.27 -4.86
CA GLY A 37 0.21 -15.21 -4.92
C GLY A 37 -0.46 -14.53 -3.72
N ALA A 38 0.32 -13.96 -2.81
CA ALA A 38 -0.14 -13.14 -1.68
C ALA A 38 -0.05 -11.63 -2.04
N LEU A 39 -0.53 -10.74 -1.19
CA LEU A 39 -0.33 -9.29 -1.38
C LEU A 39 0.96 -8.81 -0.70
N GLY A 40 1.95 -8.39 -1.47
CA GLY A 40 3.10 -7.65 -0.96
C GLY A 40 2.80 -6.15 -0.81
N ILE A 41 3.39 -5.48 0.19
CA ILE A 41 3.16 -4.04 0.44
C ILE A 41 4.48 -3.28 0.57
N ILE A 42 4.76 -2.31 -0.29
CA ILE A 42 5.92 -1.41 -0.19
C ILE A 42 5.76 -0.46 1.01
N ALA A 43 6.79 -0.28 1.83
CA ALA A 43 6.81 0.76 2.86
C ALA A 43 7.14 2.14 2.27
N SER A 44 6.18 3.05 2.07
CA SER A 44 6.52 4.38 1.54
C SER A 44 7.35 5.24 2.50
N ALA A 45 7.23 4.98 3.81
CA ALA A 45 7.84 5.79 4.87
C ALA A 45 9.38 5.81 4.86
N VAL A 46 10.03 4.90 4.13
CA VAL A 46 11.49 4.89 3.94
C VAL A 46 11.94 5.92 2.89
N PHE A 47 11.01 6.42 2.07
CA PHE A 47 11.28 7.41 1.03
C PHE A 47 10.93 8.80 1.56
N LYS A 48 11.86 9.74 1.36
CA LYS A 48 11.66 11.18 1.67
C LYS A 48 11.21 11.98 0.46
N ASP A 49 11.19 11.36 -0.71
CA ASP A 49 11.02 12.00 -2.02
C ASP A 49 10.07 11.13 -2.86
N PRO A 50 8.97 11.69 -3.39
CA PRO A 50 8.02 10.97 -4.24
C PRO A 50 8.68 10.28 -5.44
N GLU A 51 9.74 10.86 -6.01
CA GLU A 51 10.42 10.24 -7.15
C GLU A 51 11.20 8.98 -6.75
N LYS A 52 11.72 8.90 -5.52
CA LYS A 52 12.32 7.65 -5.02
C LYS A 52 11.28 6.54 -4.86
N LEU A 53 10.09 6.88 -4.37
CA LEU A 53 8.97 5.94 -4.31
C LEU A 53 8.55 5.49 -5.72
N ARG A 54 8.51 6.41 -6.70
CA ARG A 54 8.22 6.08 -8.10
C ARG A 54 9.21 5.05 -8.66
N LEU A 55 10.50 5.26 -8.45
CA LEU A 55 11.55 4.34 -8.89
C LEU A 55 11.37 2.96 -8.24
N GLU A 56 11.02 2.90 -6.96
CA GLU A 56 10.79 1.62 -6.27
C GLU A 56 9.54 0.89 -6.80
N ILE A 57 8.47 1.62 -7.10
CA ILE A 57 7.27 1.07 -7.73
C ILE A 57 7.60 0.48 -9.10
N ARG A 58 8.38 1.18 -9.92
CA ARG A 58 8.82 0.70 -11.24
C ARG A 58 9.67 -0.55 -11.12
N LYS A 59 10.65 -0.55 -10.22
CA LYS A 59 11.46 -1.73 -9.91
C LYS A 59 10.61 -2.92 -9.46
N THR A 60 9.55 -2.68 -8.69
CA THR A 60 8.62 -3.75 -8.29
C THR A 60 7.89 -4.33 -9.50
N LYS A 61 7.37 -3.47 -10.39
CA LYS A 61 6.70 -3.90 -11.64
C LYS A 61 7.61 -4.62 -12.63
N GLU A 62 8.91 -4.33 -12.62
CA GLU A 62 9.90 -5.09 -13.41
C GLU A 62 10.06 -6.52 -12.90
N LEU A 63 9.78 -6.77 -11.61
CA LEU A 63 9.95 -8.07 -10.96
C LEU A 63 8.65 -8.88 -10.82
N THR A 64 7.49 -8.25 -11.01
CA THR A 64 6.18 -8.92 -10.92
C THR A 64 5.11 -8.24 -11.77
N ASP A 65 4.27 -9.05 -12.41
CA ASP A 65 3.02 -8.65 -13.05
C ASP A 65 1.81 -8.77 -12.11
N LYS A 66 2.02 -9.24 -10.86
CA LYS A 66 0.96 -9.50 -9.88
C LYS A 66 0.62 -8.26 -9.06
N PRO A 67 -0.61 -8.17 -8.50
CA PRO A 67 -0.98 -7.04 -7.64
C PRO A 67 -0.08 -6.91 -6.42
N PHE A 68 0.33 -5.68 -6.14
CA PHE A 68 0.98 -5.27 -4.89
C PHE A 68 0.35 -3.98 -4.39
N ALA A 69 0.61 -3.64 -3.14
CA ALA A 69 0.17 -2.40 -2.52
C ALA A 69 1.34 -1.51 -2.12
N VAL A 70 1.02 -0.28 -1.76
CA VAL A 70 1.94 0.64 -1.08
C VAL A 70 1.29 1.09 0.21
N ASN A 71 2.05 1.07 1.31
CA ASN A 71 1.62 1.65 2.58
C ASN A 71 1.91 3.15 2.59
N ILE A 72 0.95 3.98 3.00
CA ILE A 72 1.12 5.37 3.40
C ILE A 72 1.14 5.46 4.93
N ASN A 73 2.23 5.98 5.48
CA ASN A 73 2.39 6.15 6.92
C ASN A 73 1.84 7.51 7.38
N LEU A 74 0.98 7.47 8.39
CA LEU A 74 0.31 8.63 8.98
C LEU A 74 0.68 8.82 10.46
N PHE A 75 1.64 8.04 10.98
CA PHE A 75 2.19 8.32 12.31
C PHE A 75 2.97 9.64 12.31
N PRO A 76 2.96 10.40 13.42
CA PRO A 76 3.76 11.62 13.53
C PRO A 76 5.24 11.34 13.30
N GLN A 77 5.86 12.19 12.49
CA GLN A 77 7.28 12.14 12.18
C GLN A 77 7.86 13.55 12.30
N LEU A 78 9.16 13.66 12.62
CA LEU A 78 9.86 14.94 12.67
C LEU A 78 9.85 15.66 11.33
N MET A 79 9.90 14.90 10.24
CA MET A 79 9.82 15.39 8.86
C MET A 79 8.81 14.51 8.12
N PRO A 80 7.52 14.86 8.15
CA PRO A 80 6.49 14.07 7.48
C PRO A 80 6.65 14.17 5.95
N PRO A 81 6.55 13.06 5.21
CA PRO A 81 6.51 13.10 3.75
C PRO A 81 5.21 13.76 3.26
N ASP A 82 5.26 14.30 2.04
CA ASP A 82 4.05 14.75 1.36
C ASP A 82 3.24 13.55 0.87
N ASN A 83 2.31 13.10 1.71
CA ASN A 83 1.44 11.97 1.41
C ASN A 83 0.55 12.23 0.19
N ARG A 84 0.19 13.48 -0.14
CA ARG A 84 -0.56 13.77 -1.36
C ARG A 84 0.29 13.47 -2.59
N ALA A 85 1.52 13.98 -2.61
CA ALA A 85 2.45 13.71 -3.70
C ALA A 85 2.72 12.20 -3.87
N PHE A 86 2.78 11.44 -2.77
CA PHE A 86 2.91 9.98 -2.84
C PHE A 86 1.69 9.33 -3.50
N LEU A 87 0.47 9.75 -3.15
CA LEU A 87 -0.74 9.24 -3.82
C LEU A 87 -0.81 9.59 -5.29
N ASP A 88 -0.33 10.78 -5.67
CA ASP A 88 -0.25 11.18 -7.07
C ASP A 88 0.75 10.29 -7.83
N VAL A 89 1.88 9.92 -7.21
CA VAL A 89 2.81 8.92 -7.76
C VAL A 89 2.12 7.56 -7.92
N LEU A 90 1.44 7.06 -6.89
CA LEU A 90 0.74 5.77 -6.95
C LEU A 90 -0.30 5.76 -8.08
N SER A 91 -1.07 6.83 -8.22
CA SER A 91 -2.10 7.00 -9.25
C SER A 91 -1.48 7.03 -10.65
N ALA A 92 -0.44 7.85 -10.85
CA ALA A 92 0.29 7.94 -12.12
C ALA A 92 0.96 6.61 -12.51
N GLU A 93 1.43 5.83 -11.52
CA GLU A 93 1.98 4.49 -11.74
C GLU A 93 0.88 3.41 -11.75
N GLY A 94 -0.41 3.74 -11.63
CA GLY A 94 -1.48 2.75 -11.72
C GLY A 94 -1.50 1.72 -10.60
N VAL A 95 -0.92 2.01 -9.43
CA VAL A 95 -1.04 1.18 -8.23
C VAL A 95 -2.49 1.20 -7.77
N LYS A 96 -3.09 0.02 -7.58
CA LYS A 96 -4.53 -0.12 -7.28
C LYS A 96 -4.86 -0.34 -5.82
N ILE A 97 -3.88 -0.68 -4.99
CA ILE A 97 -4.12 -1.03 -3.59
C ILE A 97 -3.25 -0.16 -2.70
N VAL A 98 -3.86 0.46 -1.69
CA VAL A 98 -3.17 1.30 -0.71
C VAL A 98 -3.47 0.81 0.70
N GLU A 99 -2.41 0.62 1.49
CA GLU A 99 -2.53 0.39 2.93
C GLU A 99 -2.24 1.72 3.65
N THR A 100 -2.93 2.01 4.75
CA THR A 100 -2.60 3.15 5.59
C THR A 100 -2.43 2.70 7.03
N SER A 101 -1.53 3.36 7.74
CA SER A 101 -1.32 3.13 9.17
C SER A 101 -1.16 4.45 9.90
N GLY A 102 -1.74 4.56 11.10
CA GLY A 102 -1.73 5.77 11.91
C GLY A 102 -2.80 5.73 13.00
N TYR A 103 -2.93 6.83 13.75
CA TYR A 103 -3.89 6.91 14.87
C TYR A 103 -5.36 6.95 14.43
N GLN A 104 -5.62 7.50 13.24
CA GLN A 104 -6.95 7.67 12.68
C GLN A 104 -6.92 7.40 11.18
N ALA A 105 -8.08 7.03 10.64
CA ALA A 105 -8.29 7.00 9.20
C ALA A 105 -8.04 8.40 8.61
N PRO A 106 -7.31 8.52 7.49
CA PRO A 106 -7.02 9.80 6.87
C PRO A 106 -8.25 10.30 6.11
N VAL A 107 -9.22 10.90 6.81
CA VAL A 107 -10.48 11.39 6.20
C VAL A 107 -10.21 12.24 4.95
N ASP A 108 -9.18 13.08 5.00
CA ASP A 108 -8.79 13.96 3.89
C ASP A 108 -8.26 13.20 2.65
N LEU A 109 -7.71 12.00 2.84
CA LEU A 109 -7.19 11.17 1.74
C LEU A 109 -8.23 10.18 1.21
N VAL A 110 -9.31 9.90 1.95
CA VAL A 110 -10.36 8.95 1.53
C VAL A 110 -10.98 9.35 0.19
N ALA A 111 -11.22 10.64 -0.02
CA ALA A 111 -11.76 11.15 -1.28
C ALA A 111 -10.85 10.82 -2.46
N LEU A 112 -9.53 10.95 -2.27
CA LEU A 112 -8.52 10.69 -3.30
C LEU A 112 -8.40 9.21 -3.64
N PHE A 113 -8.47 8.32 -2.64
CA PHE A 113 -8.48 6.89 -2.92
C PHE A 113 -9.63 6.50 -3.85
N ARG A 114 -10.82 7.09 -3.63
CA ARG A 114 -11.99 6.87 -4.49
C ARG A 114 -11.81 7.48 -5.87
N GLU A 115 -11.35 8.73 -5.93
CA GLU A 115 -11.09 9.46 -7.18
C GLU A 115 -10.08 8.70 -8.07
N TYR A 116 -9.02 8.16 -7.48
CA TYR A 116 -7.98 7.42 -8.18
C TYR A 116 -8.34 5.93 -8.42
N GLY A 117 -9.52 5.49 -7.97
CA GLY A 117 -9.99 4.12 -8.13
C GLY A 117 -9.11 3.08 -7.40
N MET A 118 -8.59 3.45 -6.22
CA MET A 118 -7.79 2.59 -5.37
C MET A 118 -8.64 1.86 -4.33
N THR A 119 -8.35 0.58 -4.13
CA THR A 119 -8.82 -0.18 -2.98
C THR A 119 -7.98 0.19 -1.75
N TRP A 120 -8.64 0.68 -0.71
CA TRP A 120 -7.99 1.14 0.51
C TRP A 120 -8.17 0.16 1.67
N ILE A 121 -7.06 -0.14 2.36
CA ILE A 121 -7.01 -0.93 3.59
C ILE A 121 -6.46 -0.05 4.71
N HIS A 122 -7.17 0.08 5.83
CA HIS A 122 -6.69 0.82 6.99
C HIS A 122 -6.32 -0.13 8.13
N LYS A 123 -5.06 -0.07 8.57
CA LYS A 123 -4.58 -0.79 9.74
C LYS A 123 -4.98 -0.03 11.00
N CYS A 124 -5.76 -0.67 11.86
CA CYS A 124 -6.25 -0.10 13.11
C CYS A 124 -6.05 -1.06 14.29
N VAL A 125 -6.03 -0.51 15.51
CA VAL A 125 -5.67 -1.25 16.74
C VAL A 125 -6.88 -1.70 17.57
N GLY A 126 -8.10 -1.57 17.04
CA GLY A 126 -9.31 -2.00 17.74
C GLY A 126 -10.61 -1.64 17.04
N VAL A 127 -11.69 -2.29 17.48
CA VAL A 127 -13.03 -2.22 16.85
C VAL A 127 -13.56 -0.78 16.72
N ARG A 128 -13.34 0.07 17.74
CA ARG A 128 -13.79 1.46 17.72
C ARG A 128 -13.20 2.30 16.57
N TYR A 129 -12.01 1.92 16.10
CA TYR A 129 -11.33 2.59 14.99
C TYR A 129 -11.77 2.02 13.65
N ALA A 130 -11.98 0.70 13.57
CA ALA A 130 -12.47 0.02 12.37
C ALA A 130 -13.88 0.45 11.92
N ARG A 131 -14.69 0.98 12.84
CA ARG A 131 -16.07 1.42 12.58
C ARG A 131 -16.20 2.87 12.11
N LYS A 132 -15.11 3.63 12.06
CA LYS A 132 -15.08 5.02 11.60
C LYS A 132 -14.72 5.08 10.12
#